data_AF-A0A7X7FRX7-F1
#
_entry.id   AF-A0A7X7FRX7-F1
#
_cell.length_a   1.000
_cell.length_b   1.000
_cell.length_c   1.000
_cell.angle_alpha   90.00
_cell.angle_beta   90.00
_cell.angle_gamma   90.00
#
_symmetry.space_group_name_H-M   'P 1'
#
loop_
_entity.id
_entity.type
_entity.pdbx_description
1 polymer ?
#
loop_
_entity_poly.entity_id
_entity_poly.type
_entity_poly.pdbx_seq_one_letter_code
_entity_poly.pdbx_strand_id
1 'polypeptide(L)'
;MLKRFYHLLALLAMINLFAVAGLIGYLFASGRLNAERVEQMAVVLRGEFPASQPAAAATQPAERDEKPQGSGEEIAEHREKKELLALQDSRRVRELRDRDLLDKRIQLETRQLLEKLERKENELRQQKQVLEKEGEQAGFERQLDLLSKTEPKLAMQLLKNQIKEPDAVQLLMKMDENRVKAIINACKKEDDKAWIGRILNQIGKYGSSTAPGVDGSGDRAPDGG
;
A
#
# COMPACT_ATOMS: atom_id res chain seq x y z
N MET A 1 5.05 25.82 27.02
CA MET A 1 6.24 25.72 26.13
C MET A 1 7.36 24.86 26.75
N LEU A 2 7.78 25.10 28.00
CA LEU A 2 8.89 24.38 28.66
C LEU A 2 8.74 22.84 28.70
N LYS A 3 7.54 22.32 29.02
CA LYS A 3 7.28 20.86 29.04
C LYS A 3 7.55 20.19 27.69
N ARG A 4 7.23 20.85 26.57
CA ARG A 4 7.46 20.32 25.22
C ARG A 4 8.95 20.26 24.88
N PHE A 5 9.74 21.21 25.36
CA PHE A 5 11.20 21.20 25.24
C PHE A 5 11.83 20.04 26.01
N TYR A 6 11.38 19.77 27.25
CA TYR A 6 11.87 18.62 28.02
C TYR A 6 11.50 17.28 27.38
N HIS A 7 10.31 17.15 26.79
CA HIS A 7 9.94 15.94 26.06
C HIS A 7 10.78 15.74 24.79
N LEU A 8 11.09 16.81 24.04
CA LEU A 8 12.00 16.74 22.89
C LEU A 8 13.42 16.35 23.29
N LEU A 9 13.94 16.93 24.38
CA LEU A 9 15.28 16.62 24.86
C LEU A 9 15.37 15.20 25.43
N ALA A 10 14.34 14.73 26.15
CA ALA A 10 14.25 13.36 26.63
C ALA A 10 14.17 12.35 25.48
N LEU A 11 13.39 12.65 24.43
CA LEU A 11 13.28 11.80 23.25
C LEU A 11 14.61 11.73 22.49
N LEU A 12 15.31 12.85 22.33
CA LEU A 12 16.64 12.87 21.71
C LEU A 12 17.67 12.06 22.52
N ALA A 13 17.65 12.18 23.84
CA ALA A 13 18.52 11.40 24.73
C ALA A 13 18.21 9.89 24.64
N MET A 14 16.93 9.53 24.56
CA MET A 14 16.49 8.14 24.46
C MET A 14 16.95 7.50 23.14
N ILE A 15 16.85 8.21 22.02
CA ILE A 15 17.33 7.74 20.71
C ILE A 15 18.84 7.48 20.76
N ASN A 16 19.61 8.40 21.34
CA ASN A 16 21.06 8.23 21.47
C ASN A 16 21.42 7.04 22.38
N LEU A 17 20.68 6.84 23.47
CA LEU A 17 20.87 5.70 24.36
C LEU A 17 20.63 4.37 23.62
N PHE A 18 19.56 4.27 22.84
CA PHE A 18 19.28 3.08 22.03
C PHE A 18 20.31 2.88 20.91
N ALA A 19 20.81 3.96 20.29
CA ALA A 19 21.86 3.87 19.28
C ALA A 19 23.16 3.30 19.87
N VAL A 20 23.57 3.77 21.06
CA VAL A 20 24.77 3.28 21.74
C VAL A 20 24.59 1.82 22.20
N ALA A 21 23.44 1.49 22.80
CA ALA A 21 23.14 0.14 23.23
C ALA A 21 23.08 -0.85 22.04
N GLY A 22 22.47 -0.45 20.93
CA GLY A 22 22.43 -1.23 19.69
C GLY A 22 23.81 -1.42 19.07
N LEU A 23 24.67 -0.39 19.10
CA LEU A 23 26.04 -0.48 18.62
C LEU A 23 26.89 -1.43 19.48
N ILE A 24 26.74 -1.38 20.80
CA ILE A 24 27.40 -2.33 21.72
C ILE A 24 26.91 -3.76 21.44
N GLY A 25 25.60 -3.95 21.32
CA GLY A 25 25.01 -5.26 21.01
C GLY A 25 25.48 -5.81 19.66
N TYR A 26 25.59 -4.96 18.63
CA TYR A 26 26.14 -5.33 17.33
C TYR A 26 27.62 -5.72 17.40
N LEU A 27 28.43 -5.03 18.21
CA LEU A 27 29.85 -5.36 18.40
C LEU A 27 30.04 -6.70 19.15
N PHE A 28 29.16 -7.05 20.07
CA PHE A 28 29.11 -8.37 20.70
C PHE A 28 28.67 -9.45 19.70
N ALA A 29 27.59 -9.23 18.95
CA ALA A 29 27.06 -10.19 17.98
C ALA A 29 28.02 -10.46 16.81
N SER A 30 28.77 -9.43 16.37
CA SER A 30 29.78 -9.56 15.32
C SER A 30 31.10 -10.19 15.79
N GLY A 31 31.19 -10.60 17.07
CA GLY A 31 32.39 -11.21 17.66
C GLY A 31 33.58 -10.26 17.76
N ARG A 32 33.38 -8.95 17.55
CA ARG A 32 34.43 -7.92 17.65
C ARG A 32 34.75 -7.56 19.10
N LEU A 33 33.78 -7.72 20.01
CA LEU A 33 33.97 -7.69 21.46
C LEU A 33 34.05 -9.12 22.01
N ASN A 34 35.25 -9.69 22.02
CA ASN A 34 35.54 -10.96 22.70
C ASN A 34 36.14 -10.67 24.08
N ALA A 35 35.91 -11.54 25.07
CA ALA A 35 36.38 -11.32 26.46
C ALA A 35 37.88 -11.00 26.54
N GLU A 36 38.69 -11.67 25.71
CA GLU A 36 40.13 -11.42 25.56
C GLU A 36 40.47 -10.01 25.04
N ARG A 37 39.64 -9.44 24.16
CA ARG A 37 39.84 -8.09 23.61
C ARG A 37 39.42 -7.01 24.60
N VAL A 38 38.41 -7.27 25.41
CA VAL A 38 38.00 -6.37 26.50
C VAL A 38 39.08 -6.33 27.58
N GLU A 39 39.69 -7.47 27.89
CA GLU A 39 40.82 -7.56 28.81
C GLU A 39 42.06 -6.85 28.24
N GLN A 40 42.38 -7.04 26.95
CA GLN A 40 43.45 -6.28 26.28
C GLN A 40 43.20 -4.77 26.27
N MET A 41 41.98 -4.32 26.02
CA MET A 41 41.62 -2.89 26.10
C MET A 41 41.72 -2.35 27.54
N ALA A 42 41.32 -3.14 28.54
CA ALA A 42 41.45 -2.78 29.94
C ALA A 42 42.91 -2.69 30.39
N VAL A 43 43.78 -3.58 29.89
CA VAL A 43 45.24 -3.58 30.13
C VAL A 43 45.90 -2.36 29.48
N VAL A 44 45.51 -2.00 28.25
CA VAL A 44 45.98 -0.78 27.58
C VAL A 44 45.50 0.49 28.29
N LEU A 45 44.25 0.52 28.76
CA LEU A 45 43.71 1.64 29.56
C LEU A 45 44.34 1.74 30.95
N ARG A 46 44.82 0.62 31.51
CA ARG A 46 45.58 0.56 32.76
C ARG A 46 47.04 1.01 32.59
N GLY A 47 47.49 1.25 31.35
CA GLY A 47 48.84 1.73 31.05
C GLY A 47 49.91 0.64 31.05
N GLU A 48 49.51 -0.63 31.16
CA GLU A 48 50.40 -1.78 31.06
C GLU A 48 50.46 -2.22 29.59
N PHE A 49 51.39 -1.66 28.81
CA PHE A 49 51.69 -2.22 27.49
C PHE A 49 52.21 -3.66 27.68
N PRO A 50 51.70 -4.66 26.94
CA PRO A 50 52.31 -5.98 26.95
C PRO A 50 53.67 -5.89 26.24
N ALA A 51 54.72 -5.66 27.03
CA ALA A 51 56.10 -5.90 26.63
C ALA A 51 56.36 -7.41 26.60
N SER A 52 55.66 -8.15 25.76
CA SER A 52 55.86 -9.60 25.56
C SER A 52 55.13 -10.09 24.30
N GLN A 53 55.48 -9.54 23.14
CA GLN A 53 55.56 -10.39 21.96
C GLN A 53 57.00 -10.86 21.90
N PRO A 54 57.32 -12.15 22.14
CA PRO A 54 58.57 -12.68 21.63
C PRO A 54 58.52 -12.46 20.12
N ALA A 55 59.47 -11.67 19.61
CA ALA A 55 59.68 -11.53 18.19
C ALA A 55 59.70 -12.94 17.59
N ALA A 56 58.69 -13.26 16.78
CA ALA A 56 58.68 -14.49 16.03
C ALA A 56 59.99 -14.53 15.24
N ALA A 57 60.85 -15.49 15.56
CA ALA A 57 62.05 -15.75 14.81
C ALA A 57 61.65 -15.86 13.34
N ALA A 58 62.25 -15.03 12.50
CA ALA A 58 62.13 -15.14 11.06
C ALA A 58 62.80 -16.45 10.62
N THR A 59 62.06 -17.55 10.67
CA THR A 59 62.42 -18.80 10.01
C THR A 59 62.20 -18.57 8.52
N GLN A 60 63.26 -18.20 7.81
CA GLN A 60 63.30 -18.33 6.36
C GLN A 60 63.00 -19.80 6.01
N PRO A 61 62.11 -20.11 5.04
CA PRO A 61 61.87 -21.48 4.64
C PRO A 61 63.15 -22.03 4.01
N ALA A 62 63.65 -23.15 4.54
CA ALA A 62 64.68 -23.92 3.85
C ALA A 62 64.16 -24.32 2.47
N GLU A 63 64.94 -24.02 1.44
CA GLU A 63 64.72 -24.43 0.05
C GLU A 63 64.59 -25.96 0.03
N ARG A 64 63.39 -26.43 -0.32
CA ARG A 64 63.04 -27.85 -0.30
C ARG A 64 63.53 -28.44 -1.62
N ASP A 65 64.51 -29.35 -1.56
CA ASP A 65 64.94 -30.14 -2.71
C ASP A 65 63.73 -30.84 -3.34
N GLU A 66 63.25 -30.34 -4.48
CA GLU A 66 62.27 -31.03 -5.32
C GLU A 66 62.96 -32.21 -5.99
N LYS A 67 62.81 -33.40 -5.40
CA LYS A 67 63.10 -34.65 -6.12
C LYS A 67 62.17 -34.72 -7.35
N PRO A 68 62.67 -35.12 -8.52
CA PRO A 68 61.82 -35.29 -9.69
C PRO A 68 60.74 -36.34 -9.39
N GLN A 69 59.48 -35.90 -9.34
CA GLN A 69 58.33 -36.79 -9.19
C GLN A 69 58.29 -37.75 -10.38
N GLY A 70 58.04 -39.02 -10.12
CA GLY A 70 57.85 -40.00 -11.17
C GLY A 70 56.55 -39.70 -11.93
N SER A 71 56.55 -39.85 -13.25
CA SER A 71 55.37 -39.57 -14.11
C SER A 71 54.07 -40.29 -13.68
N GLY A 72 54.18 -41.43 -12.99
CA GLY A 72 53.03 -42.14 -12.41
C GLY A 72 52.38 -41.42 -11.23
N GLU A 73 53.16 -40.75 -10.38
CA GLU A 73 52.66 -39.97 -9.24
C GLU A 73 51.96 -38.69 -9.73
N GLU A 74 52.52 -38.01 -10.74
CA GLU A 74 51.87 -36.86 -11.37
C GLU A 74 50.52 -37.22 -12.00
N ILE A 75 50.43 -38.37 -12.68
CA ILE A 75 49.17 -38.85 -13.27
C ILE A 75 48.14 -39.19 -12.19
N ALA A 76 48.55 -39.78 -11.06
CA ALA A 76 47.66 -40.07 -9.94
C ALA A 76 47.14 -38.78 -9.31
N GLU A 77 48.00 -37.81 -9.01
CA GLU A 77 47.60 -36.49 -8.50
C GLU A 77 46.65 -35.76 -9.45
N HIS A 78 46.90 -35.83 -10.76
CA HIS A 78 46.02 -35.23 -11.75
C HIS A 78 44.64 -35.90 -11.80
N ARG A 79 44.55 -37.21 -11.58
CA ARG A 79 43.26 -37.91 -11.49
C ARG A 79 42.49 -37.51 -10.24
N GLU A 80 43.16 -37.49 -9.09
CA GLU A 80 42.54 -37.06 -7.82
C GLU A 80 42.04 -35.62 -7.91
N LYS A 81 42.85 -34.71 -8.47
CA LYS A 81 42.44 -33.30 -8.70
C LYS A 81 41.21 -33.22 -9.60
N LYS A 82 41.15 -34.00 -10.69
CA LYS A 82 39.99 -34.04 -11.59
C LYS A 82 38.74 -34.58 -10.90
N GLU A 83 38.86 -35.64 -10.11
CA GLU A 83 37.74 -36.19 -9.35
C GLU A 83 37.21 -35.19 -8.31
N LEU A 84 38.10 -34.49 -7.62
CA LEU A 84 37.74 -33.45 -6.66
C LEU A 84 36.99 -32.29 -7.33
N LEU A 85 37.47 -31.84 -8.49
CA LEU A 85 36.80 -30.80 -9.29
C LEU A 85 35.42 -31.26 -9.76
N ALA A 86 35.31 -32.48 -10.28
CA ALA A 86 34.03 -33.04 -10.71
C ALA A 86 33.03 -33.14 -9.55
N LEU A 87 33.49 -33.51 -8.35
CA LEU A 87 32.66 -33.54 -7.15
C LEU A 87 32.20 -32.13 -6.75
N GLN A 88 33.08 -31.12 -6.80
CA GLN A 88 32.73 -29.73 -6.51
C GLN A 88 31.70 -29.18 -7.50
N ASP A 89 31.86 -29.44 -8.79
CA ASP A 89 30.92 -29.00 -9.81
C ASP A 89 29.56 -29.69 -9.63
N SER A 90 29.55 -30.98 -9.29
CA SER A 90 28.30 -31.71 -9.00
C SER A 90 27.54 -31.15 -7.80
N ARG A 91 28.25 -30.58 -6.81
CA ARG A 91 27.65 -29.91 -5.64
C ARG A 91 27.08 -28.56 -6.05
N ARG A 92 27.86 -27.75 -6.77
CA ARG A 92 27.41 -26.43 -7.28
C ARG A 92 26.15 -26.55 -8.14
N VAL A 93 26.09 -27.54 -9.04
CA VAL A 93 24.91 -27.76 -9.89
C VAL A 93 23.66 -28.10 -9.07
N ARG A 94 23.82 -28.87 -7.98
CA ARG A 94 22.71 -29.17 -7.06
C ARG A 94 22.27 -27.92 -6.31
N GLU A 95 23.21 -27.17 -5.74
CA GLU A 95 22.91 -25.92 -5.05
C GLU A 95 22.20 -24.90 -5.96
N LEU A 96 22.64 -24.75 -7.20
CA LEU A 96 21.98 -23.87 -8.17
C LEU A 96 20.55 -24.33 -8.48
N ARG A 97 20.32 -25.63 -8.62
CA ARG A 97 18.99 -26.19 -8.86
C ARG A 97 18.08 -25.97 -7.66
N ASP A 98 18.58 -26.17 -6.44
CA ASP A 98 17.81 -25.95 -5.22
C ASP A 98 17.44 -24.47 -5.05
N ARG A 99 18.35 -23.56 -5.41
CA ARG A 99 18.07 -22.11 -5.43
C ARG A 99 17.00 -21.75 -6.46
N ASP A 100 17.08 -22.28 -7.67
CA ASP A 100 16.07 -22.05 -8.71
C ASP A 100 14.67 -22.56 -8.29
N LEU A 101 14.60 -23.73 -7.64
CA LEU A 101 13.35 -24.26 -7.10
C LEU A 101 12.78 -23.38 -5.98
N LEU A 102 13.65 -22.88 -5.10
CA LEU A 102 13.27 -22.00 -4.01
C LEU A 102 12.78 -20.63 -4.53
N ASP A 103 13.49 -20.05 -5.51
CA ASP A 103 13.09 -18.80 -6.15
C ASP A 103 11.72 -18.94 -6.83
N LYS A 104 11.49 -20.04 -7.56
CA LYS A 104 10.17 -20.32 -8.17
C LYS A 104 9.06 -20.43 -7.12
N ARG A 105 9.32 -21.10 -6.00
CA ARG A 105 8.35 -21.18 -4.89
C ARG A 105 8.04 -19.79 -4.33
N ILE A 106 9.07 -18.99 -4.03
CA ILE A 106 8.89 -17.63 -3.49
C ILE A 106 8.09 -16.76 -4.46
N GLN A 107 8.40 -16.82 -5.75
CA GLN A 107 7.66 -16.07 -6.77
C GLN A 107 6.18 -16.48 -6.81
N LEU A 108 5.88 -17.78 -6.71
CA LEU A 108 4.51 -18.28 -6.71
C LEU A 108 3.74 -17.85 -5.46
N GLU A 109 4.35 -17.94 -4.28
CA GLU A 109 3.76 -17.46 -3.02
C GLU A 109 3.50 -15.95 -3.06
N THR A 110 4.46 -15.17 -3.57
CA THR A 110 4.31 -13.72 -3.71
C THR A 110 3.15 -13.37 -4.64
N ARG A 111 3.03 -14.07 -5.79
CA ARG A 111 1.89 -13.87 -6.71
C ARG A 111 0.55 -14.19 -6.04
N GLN A 112 0.47 -15.29 -5.30
CA GLN A 112 -0.75 -15.65 -4.57
C GLN A 112 -1.10 -14.64 -3.48
N LEU A 113 -0.10 -14.08 -2.80
CA LEU A 113 -0.31 -13.03 -1.80
C LEU A 113 -0.84 -11.75 -2.45
N LEU A 114 -0.25 -11.32 -3.57
CA LEU A 114 -0.69 -10.16 -4.33
C LEU A 114 -2.13 -10.33 -4.84
N GLU A 115 -2.46 -11.51 -5.38
CA GLU A 115 -3.82 -11.80 -5.85
C GLU A 115 -4.84 -11.76 -4.69
N LYS A 116 -4.50 -12.31 -3.51
CA LYS A 116 -5.35 -12.22 -2.32
C LYS A 116 -5.53 -10.78 -1.86
N LEU A 117 -4.49 -9.96 -1.97
CA LEU A 117 -4.53 -8.54 -1.59
C LEU A 117 -5.46 -7.78 -2.54
N GLU A 118 -5.30 -7.97 -3.84
CA GLU A 118 -6.13 -7.35 -4.88
C GLU A 118 -7.61 -7.74 -4.72
N ARG A 119 -7.91 -9.01 -4.44
CA ARG A 119 -9.28 -9.46 -4.15
C ARG A 119 -9.86 -8.74 -2.95
N LYS A 120 -9.11 -8.63 -1.85
CA LYS A 120 -9.55 -7.92 -0.64
C LYS A 120 -9.76 -6.43 -0.89
N GLU A 121 -8.88 -5.79 -1.66
CA GLU A 121 -9.04 -4.38 -2.03
C GLU A 121 -10.28 -4.15 -2.88
N ASN A 122 -10.55 -5.04 -3.84
CA ASN A 122 -11.74 -4.98 -4.66
C ASN A 122 -13.02 -5.21 -3.84
N GLU A 123 -13.02 -6.18 -2.94
CA GLU A 123 -14.14 -6.41 -2.00
C GLU A 123 -14.39 -5.18 -1.11
N LEU A 124 -13.33 -4.58 -0.54
CA LEU A 124 -13.46 -3.38 0.28
C LEU A 124 -13.95 -2.18 -0.55
N ARG A 125 -13.50 -2.05 -1.80
CA ARG A 125 -13.98 -0.99 -2.70
C ARG A 125 -15.46 -1.17 -3.03
N GLN A 126 -15.89 -2.40 -3.31
CA GLN A 126 -17.30 -2.71 -3.55
C GLN A 126 -18.15 -2.44 -2.31
N GLN A 127 -17.71 -2.88 -1.13
CA GLN A 127 -18.41 -2.61 0.13
C GLN A 127 -18.53 -1.11 0.41
N LYS A 128 -17.47 -0.32 0.18
CA LYS A 128 -17.53 1.14 0.31
C LYS A 128 -18.53 1.76 -0.65
N GLN A 129 -18.53 1.36 -1.92
CA GLN A 129 -19.49 1.89 -2.90
C GLN A 129 -20.93 1.52 -2.56
N VAL A 130 -21.17 0.31 -2.04
CA VAL A 130 -22.50 -0.09 -1.57
C VAL A 130 -22.91 0.74 -0.36
N LEU A 131 -22.02 0.89 0.63
CA LEU A 131 -22.30 1.68 1.83
C LEU A 131 -22.50 3.17 1.54
N GLU A 132 -21.75 3.73 0.59
CA GLU A 132 -21.93 5.12 0.12
C GLU A 132 -23.29 5.28 -0.55
N LYS A 133 -23.68 4.36 -1.45
CA LYS A 133 -24.99 4.39 -2.10
C LYS A 133 -26.14 4.20 -1.11
N GLU A 134 -26.00 3.27 -0.17
CA GLU A 134 -26.99 3.07 0.91
C GLU A 134 -27.07 4.29 1.82
N GLY A 135 -25.93 4.91 2.16
CA GLY A 135 -25.87 6.14 2.95
C GLY A 135 -26.49 7.34 2.23
N GLU A 136 -26.25 7.49 0.93
CA GLU A 136 -26.88 8.51 0.08
C GLU A 136 -28.40 8.30 0.01
N GLN A 137 -28.86 7.06 -0.17
CA GLN A 137 -30.29 6.73 -0.19
C GLN A 137 -30.95 6.98 1.17
N ALA A 138 -30.34 6.52 2.26
CA ALA A 138 -30.87 6.74 3.62
C ALA A 138 -30.85 8.23 4.00
N GLY A 139 -29.83 8.98 3.59
CA GLY A 139 -29.75 10.43 3.76
C GLY A 139 -30.86 11.14 2.98
N PHE A 140 -31.07 10.73 1.73
CA PHE A 140 -32.14 11.24 0.86
C PHE A 140 -33.53 10.96 1.41
N GLU A 141 -33.80 9.73 1.87
CA GLU A 141 -35.09 9.36 2.48
C GLU A 141 -35.39 10.17 3.75
N ARG A 142 -34.38 10.40 4.60
CA ARG A 142 -34.53 11.25 5.79
C ARG A 142 -34.83 12.71 5.43
N GLN A 143 -34.17 13.23 4.40
CA GLN A 143 -34.44 14.59 3.91
C GLN A 143 -35.87 14.70 3.37
N LEU A 144 -36.33 13.69 2.62
CA LEU A 144 -37.69 13.64 2.08
C LEU A 144 -38.73 13.55 3.21
N ASP A 145 -38.52 12.68 4.20
CA ASP A 145 -39.40 12.55 5.36
C ASP A 145 -39.48 13.87 6.16
N LEU A 146 -38.35 14.53 6.41
CA LEU A 146 -38.30 15.81 7.11
C LEU A 146 -39.03 16.92 6.33
N LEU A 147 -38.79 17.02 5.02
CA LEU A 147 -39.45 18.00 4.15
C LEU A 147 -40.96 17.74 4.04
N SER A 148 -41.38 16.48 4.03
CA SER A 148 -42.81 16.12 3.98
C SER A 148 -43.56 16.60 5.21
N LYS A 149 -42.93 16.53 6.40
CA LYS A 149 -43.49 16.94 7.70
C LYS A 149 -43.41 18.45 7.95
N THR A 150 -42.45 19.13 7.33
CA THR A 150 -42.21 20.57 7.52
C THR A 150 -43.24 21.42 6.78
N GLU A 151 -43.69 22.54 7.35
CA GLU A 151 -44.70 23.42 6.73
C GLU A 151 -44.36 23.81 5.28
N PRO A 152 -45.34 23.91 4.36
CA PRO A 152 -45.09 24.13 2.93
C PRO A 152 -44.30 25.40 2.61
N LYS A 153 -44.53 26.49 3.36
CA LYS A 153 -43.80 27.76 3.20
C LYS A 153 -42.33 27.65 3.61
N LEU A 154 -42.06 26.90 4.67
CA LEU A 154 -40.71 26.71 5.20
C LEU A 154 -39.95 25.68 4.35
N ALA A 155 -40.61 24.62 3.91
CA ALA A 155 -40.08 23.65 2.94
C ALA A 155 -39.65 24.33 1.63
N MET A 156 -40.47 25.26 1.11
CA MET A 156 -40.10 26.07 -0.07
C MET A 156 -38.82 26.88 0.17
N GLN A 157 -38.70 27.57 1.30
CA GLN A 157 -37.51 28.38 1.61
C GLN A 157 -36.26 27.52 1.76
N LEU A 158 -36.38 26.34 2.37
CA LEU A 158 -35.28 25.38 2.47
C LEU A 158 -34.86 24.85 1.10
N LEU A 159 -35.82 24.46 0.25
CA LEU A 159 -35.54 23.99 -1.11
C LEU A 159 -34.87 25.06 -1.99
N LYS A 160 -35.23 26.34 -1.81
CA LYS A 160 -34.66 27.45 -2.59
C LYS A 160 -33.30 27.92 -2.08
N ASN A 161 -33.09 27.94 -0.76
CA ASN A 161 -31.92 28.59 -0.15
C ASN A 161 -30.83 27.62 0.31
N GLN A 162 -31.18 26.38 0.68
CA GLN A 162 -30.26 25.42 1.30
C GLN A 162 -29.92 24.25 0.37
N ILE A 163 -30.80 23.93 -0.57
CA ILE A 163 -30.67 22.77 -1.46
C ILE A 163 -30.33 23.25 -2.87
N LYS A 164 -29.44 22.53 -3.56
CA LYS A 164 -29.10 22.83 -4.96
C LYS A 164 -30.30 22.53 -5.86
N GLU A 165 -30.52 23.35 -6.90
CA GLU A 165 -31.64 23.17 -7.84
C GLU A 165 -31.81 21.72 -8.37
N PRO A 166 -30.76 20.96 -8.78
CA PRO A 166 -30.93 19.57 -9.24
C PRO A 166 -31.40 18.60 -8.14
N ASP A 167 -30.93 18.76 -6.91
CA ASP A 167 -31.31 17.89 -5.78
C ASP A 167 -32.75 18.20 -5.34
N ALA A 168 -33.13 19.49 -5.38
CA ALA A 168 -34.50 19.93 -5.12
C ALA A 168 -35.49 19.34 -6.13
N VAL A 169 -35.11 19.25 -7.41
CA VAL A 169 -35.91 18.58 -8.46
C VAL A 169 -36.12 17.10 -8.13
N GLN A 170 -35.06 16.38 -7.78
CA GLN A 170 -35.15 14.95 -7.44
C GLN A 170 -36.01 14.70 -6.20
N LEU A 171 -35.89 15.55 -5.18
CA LEU A 171 -36.72 15.51 -3.97
C LEU A 171 -38.20 15.77 -4.30
N LEU A 172 -38.50 16.76 -5.13
CA LEU A 172 -39.88 17.08 -5.54
C LEU A 172 -40.50 15.98 -6.40
N MET A 173 -39.73 15.29 -7.26
CA MET A 173 -40.23 14.16 -8.07
C MET A 173 -40.61 12.93 -7.26
N LYS A 174 -39.89 12.66 -6.15
CA LYS A 174 -40.15 11.49 -5.28
C LYS A 174 -41.14 11.78 -4.15
N MET A 175 -41.57 13.03 -3.99
CA MET A 175 -42.53 13.44 -2.95
C MET A 175 -43.99 13.31 -3.44
N ASP A 176 -44.92 13.16 -2.50
CA ASP A 176 -46.36 13.11 -2.79
C ASP A 176 -46.85 14.35 -3.56
N GLU A 177 -47.60 14.14 -4.64
CA GLU A 177 -48.12 15.19 -5.52
C GLU A 177 -48.96 16.24 -4.78
N ASN A 178 -49.71 15.85 -3.76
CA ASN A 178 -50.53 16.77 -2.97
C ASN A 178 -49.65 17.71 -2.15
N ARG A 179 -48.51 17.21 -1.67
CA ARG A 179 -47.54 18.02 -0.93
C ARG A 179 -46.80 18.97 -1.85
N VAL A 180 -46.41 18.51 -3.03
CA VAL A 180 -45.80 19.34 -4.07
C VAL A 180 -46.75 20.49 -4.47
N LYS A 181 -48.03 20.20 -4.71
CA LYS A 181 -49.06 21.23 -4.98
C LYS A 181 -49.19 22.24 -3.84
N ALA A 182 -49.16 21.79 -2.59
CA ALA A 182 -49.22 22.68 -1.43
C ALA A 182 -47.99 23.60 -1.32
N ILE A 183 -46.80 23.09 -1.66
CA ILE A 183 -45.56 23.89 -1.71
C ILE A 183 -45.62 24.91 -2.85
N ILE A 184 -46.08 24.49 -4.04
CA ILE A 184 -46.24 25.40 -5.20
C ILE A 184 -47.25 26.51 -4.89
N ASN A 185 -48.37 26.18 -4.26
CA ASN A 185 -49.39 27.16 -3.86
C ASN A 185 -48.92 28.13 -2.77
N ALA A 186 -47.89 27.76 -2.00
CA ALA A 186 -47.29 28.64 -1.00
C ALA A 186 -46.40 29.73 -1.62
N CYS A 187 -46.00 29.59 -2.88
CA CYS A 187 -45.14 30.53 -3.61
C CYS A 187 -45.93 31.72 -4.14
N LYS A 188 -45.96 32.81 -3.36
CA LYS A 188 -46.72 34.03 -3.72
C LYS A 188 -45.88 35.11 -4.41
N LYS A 189 -44.56 35.14 -4.20
CA LYS A 189 -43.67 36.18 -4.74
C LYS A 189 -43.25 35.88 -6.18
N GLU A 190 -42.97 36.91 -6.98
CA GLU A 190 -42.55 36.77 -8.38
C GLU A 190 -41.25 35.96 -8.52
N ASP A 191 -40.28 36.19 -7.63
CA ASP A 191 -39.03 35.43 -7.58
C ASP A 191 -39.23 33.94 -7.26
N ASP A 192 -40.30 33.59 -6.53
CA ASP A 192 -40.60 32.20 -6.19
C ASP A 192 -41.29 31.49 -7.37
N LYS A 193 -42.13 32.22 -8.11
CA LYS A 193 -42.78 31.73 -9.34
C LYS A 193 -41.75 31.45 -10.44
N ALA A 194 -40.77 32.33 -10.62
CA ALA A 194 -39.69 32.13 -11.59
C ALA A 194 -38.86 30.88 -11.26
N TRP A 195 -38.54 30.66 -9.98
CA TRP A 195 -37.81 29.47 -9.51
C TRP A 195 -38.60 28.18 -9.72
N ILE A 196 -39.89 28.13 -9.35
CA ILE A 196 -40.74 26.96 -9.65
C ILE A 196 -40.81 26.69 -11.14
N GLY A 197 -40.93 27.74 -11.98
CA GLY A 197 -40.96 27.59 -13.42
C GLY A 197 -39.71 26.91 -13.97
N ARG A 198 -38.52 27.18 -13.40
CA ARG A 198 -37.28 26.48 -13.77
C ARG A 198 -37.30 25.02 -13.34
N ILE A 199 -37.75 24.74 -12.12
CA ILE A 199 -37.86 23.38 -11.58
C ILE A 199 -38.85 22.53 -12.38
N LEU A 200 -40.05 23.04 -12.66
CA LEU A 200 -41.07 22.32 -13.44
C LEU A 200 -40.60 22.04 -14.87
N ASN A 201 -39.89 22.98 -15.50
CA ASN A 201 -39.28 22.76 -16.81
C ASN A 201 -38.20 21.66 -16.76
N GLN A 202 -37.42 21.59 -15.69
CA GLN A 202 -36.44 20.51 -15.50
C GLN A 202 -37.14 19.16 -15.29
N ILE A 203 -38.16 19.09 -14.44
CA ILE A 203 -38.98 17.88 -14.22
C ILE A 203 -39.59 17.39 -15.55
N GLY A 204 -40.17 18.30 -16.34
CA GLY A 204 -40.72 17.99 -17.65
C GLY A 204 -39.68 17.41 -18.63
N LYS A 205 -38.45 17.95 -18.63
CA LYS A 205 -37.34 17.45 -19.45
C LYS A 205 -36.86 16.05 -19.02
N TYR A 206 -36.82 15.78 -17.71
CA TYR A 206 -36.49 14.45 -17.18
C TYR A 206 -37.56 13.42 -17.56
N GLY A 207 -38.85 13.78 -17.55
CA GLY A 207 -39.94 12.91 -17.99
C GLY A 207 -39.97 12.65 -19.50
N SER A 208 -39.55 13.61 -20.33
CA SER A 208 -39.48 13.43 -21.80
C SER A 208 -38.25 12.68 -22.28
N SER A 209 -37.15 12.68 -21.51
CA SER A 209 -35.89 12.02 -21.91
C SER A 209 -35.90 10.49 -21.73
N THR A 210 -36.88 9.93 -21.02
CA THR A 210 -37.04 8.48 -20.80
C THR A 210 -38.05 7.82 -21.73
N ALA A 211 -38.61 8.53 -22.71
CA ALA A 211 -39.38 7.92 -23.79
C ALA A 211 -38.41 7.55 -24.93
N PRO A 212 -38.03 6.27 -25.13
CA PRO A 212 -37.35 5.88 -26.35
C PRO A 212 -38.36 6.02 -27.49
N GLY A 213 -38.23 7.10 -28.25
CA GLY A 213 -38.92 7.26 -29.52
C GLY A 213 -38.52 6.11 -30.44
N VAL A 214 -39.47 5.22 -30.67
CA VAL A 214 -39.49 4.32 -31.82
C VAL A 214 -39.65 5.21 -33.06
N ASP A 215 -38.56 5.79 -33.52
CA ASP A 215 -38.49 6.36 -34.86
C ASP A 215 -37.90 5.28 -35.76
N GLY A 216 -38.80 4.69 -36.54
CA GLY A 216 -38.53 3.64 -37.50
C GLY A 216 -37.39 4.03 -38.43
N SER A 217 -36.31 3.27 -38.35
CA SER A 217 -35.24 3.23 -39.34
C SER A 217 -35.82 2.63 -40.63
N GLY A 218 -36.45 3.48 -41.45
CA GLY A 218 -36.71 3.21 -42.85
C GLY A 218 -35.38 3.17 -43.58
N ASP A 219 -34.69 2.03 -43.48
CA ASP A 219 -33.42 1.79 -44.13
C ASP A 219 -33.67 1.64 -45.63
N ARG A 220 -33.40 2.72 -46.34
CA ARG A 220 -33.49 2.83 -47.79
C ARG A 220 -32.22 2.22 -48.36
N ALA A 221 -32.30 0.96 -48.76
CA ALA A 221 -31.21 0.29 -49.49
C ALA A 221 -30.89 1.06 -50.79
N PRO A 222 -29.62 1.39 -51.08
CA PRO A 222 -29.22 1.81 -52.41
C PRO A 222 -28.90 0.60 -53.29
N ASP A 223 -29.48 0.60 -54.49
CA ASP A 223 -29.10 -0.23 -55.63
C ASP A 223 -27.59 -0.16 -55.91
N GLY A 224 -27.00 -1.30 -56.24
CA GLY A 224 -25.61 -1.38 -56.71
C GLY A 224 -25.10 -2.82 -56.83
N GLY A 225 -25.50 -3.52 -57.90
CA GLY A 225 -24.99 -4.81 -58.32
C GLY A 225 -25.40 -5.14 -59.74
#